data_AF-A0A4Y2F725-F1
#
_entry.id   AF-A0A4Y2F725-F1
#
_cell.length_a   1.000
_cell.length_b   1.000
_cell.length_c   1.000
_cell.angle_alpha   90.00
_cell.angle_beta   90.00
_cell.angle_gamma   90.00
#
_symmetry.space_group_name_H-M   'P 1'
#
loop_
_entity.id
_entity.type
_entity.pdbx_description
1 polymer ?
#
loop_
_entity_poly.entity_id
_entity_poly.type
_entity_poly.pdbx_seq_one_letter_code
_entity_poly.pdbx_strand_id
1 'polypeptide(L)'
;MIGKGAKSLQKFSRYMALPAPVSQNSYDKINDEILPATTVVSNSCMKKAAEEELLTGSSDIMISGDGTWKTQGHSSLLAVCTVIGAESGQVIDIDMSSYCKSC
;
A
#
# COMPACT_ATOMS: atom_id res chain seq x y z
N MET A 1 7.98 -7.13 10.24
CA MET A 1 7.98 -7.41 8.78
C MET A 1 9.40 -7.49 8.27
N ILE A 2 9.79 -8.62 7.69
CA ILE A 2 10.98 -8.74 6.84
C ILE A 2 10.49 -8.55 5.40
N GLY A 3 11.14 -7.69 4.62
CA GLY A 3 10.92 -7.60 3.18
C GLY A 3 10.34 -6.30 2.61
N LYS A 4 10.15 -5.22 3.39
CA LYS A 4 9.74 -3.91 2.83
C LYS A 4 10.74 -2.80 3.16
N GLY A 5 11.09 -2.01 2.15
CA GLY A 5 12.00 -0.87 2.26
C GLY A 5 13.49 -1.23 2.28
N ALA A 6 14.35 -0.23 2.05
CA ALA A 6 15.80 -0.38 1.95
C ALA A 6 16.44 -1.10 3.14
N LYS A 7 16.02 -0.81 4.37
CA LYS A 7 16.54 -1.47 5.59
C LYS A 7 16.23 -2.96 5.64
N SER A 8 15.05 -3.36 5.17
CA SER A 8 14.70 -4.78 5.12
C SER A 8 15.51 -5.52 4.06
N LEU A 9 15.73 -4.89 2.90
CA LEU A 9 16.58 -5.42 1.83
C LEU A 9 18.02 -5.59 2.30
N GLN A 10 18.54 -4.61 3.06
CA GLN A 10 19.86 -4.69 3.66
C GLN A 10 19.98 -5.85 4.67
N LYS A 11 18.99 -6.02 5.54
CA LYS A 11 18.96 -7.16 6.48
C LYS A 11 18.92 -8.49 5.74
N PHE A 12 18.08 -8.61 4.72
CA PHE A 12 17.95 -9.81 3.91
C PHE A 12 19.27 -10.17 3.21
N SER A 13 19.88 -9.21 2.51
CA SER A 13 21.18 -9.41 1.86
C SER A 13 22.24 -9.88 2.85
N ARG A 14 22.28 -9.28 4.05
CA ARG A 14 23.18 -9.72 5.12
C ARG A 14 22.92 -11.15 5.60
N TYR A 15 21.66 -11.57 5.75
CA TYR A 15 21.33 -12.94 6.12
C TYR A 15 21.69 -13.96 5.05
N MET A 16 21.59 -13.57 3.78
CA MET A 16 21.86 -14.43 2.63
C MET A 16 23.32 -14.38 2.16
N ALA A 17 24.21 -13.67 2.88
CA ALA A 17 25.59 -13.42 2.48
C ALA A 17 25.73 -12.83 1.05
N LEU A 18 24.77 -12.02 0.64
CA LEU A 18 24.78 -11.32 -0.65
C LEU A 18 25.58 -10.01 -0.56
N PRO A 19 26.01 -9.44 -1.69
CA PRO A 19 26.54 -8.09 -1.73
C PRO A 19 25.54 -7.08 -1.16
N ALA A 20 26.06 -5.98 -0.60
CA ALA A 20 25.23 -4.90 -0.11
C ALA A 20 24.31 -4.39 -1.24
N PRO A 21 23.02 -4.14 -0.96
CA PRO A 21 22.12 -3.56 -1.95
C PRO A 21 22.55 -2.12 -2.29
N VAL A 22 21.89 -1.55 -3.30
CA VAL A 22 22.12 -0.17 -3.74
C VAL A 22 22.09 0.83 -2.56
N SER A 23 22.80 1.94 -2.74
CA SER A 23 22.83 3.02 -1.72
C SER A 23 21.43 3.56 -1.45
N GLN A 24 21.22 4.14 -0.26
CA GLN A 24 19.94 4.76 0.10
C GLN A 24 19.51 5.81 -0.95
N ASN A 25 20.43 6.68 -1.37
CA ASN A 25 20.16 7.69 -2.39
C ASN A 25 19.73 7.08 -3.74
N SER A 26 20.33 5.96 -4.13
CA SER A 26 19.96 5.25 -5.36
C SER A 26 18.57 4.62 -5.23
N TYR A 27 18.27 4.01 -4.08
CA TYR A 27 16.97 3.44 -3.78
C TYR A 27 15.86 4.49 -3.82
N ASP A 28 16.10 5.66 -3.21
CA ASP A 28 15.13 6.76 -3.16
C ASP A 28 14.86 7.30 -4.57
N LYS A 29 15.89 7.52 -5.38
CA LYS A 29 15.73 7.92 -6.80
C LYS A 29 14.91 6.93 -7.62
N ILE A 30 15.15 5.63 -7.45
CA ILE A 30 14.37 4.59 -8.14
C ILE A 30 12.90 4.68 -7.74
N ASN A 31 12.61 4.86 -6.45
CA ASN A 31 11.23 5.02 -5.99
C ASN A 31 10.58 6.31 -6.51
N ASP A 32 11.33 7.42 -6.56
CA ASP A 32 10.84 8.70 -7.08
C ASP A 32 10.49 8.62 -8.57
N GLU A 33 11.20 7.78 -9.34
CA GLU A 33 10.88 7.53 -10.75
C GLU A 33 9.68 6.57 -10.93
N ILE A 34 9.56 5.56 -10.07
CA ILE A 34 8.49 4.54 -10.15
C ILE A 34 7.15 5.08 -9.63
N LEU A 35 7.17 5.94 -8.62
CA LEU A 35 5.98 6.42 -7.93
C LEU A 35 5.00 7.15 -8.88
N PRO A 36 5.41 8.09 -9.75
CA PRO A 36 4.50 8.75 -10.67
C PRO A 36 3.83 7.78 -11.64
N ALA A 37 4.61 6.88 -12.24
CA ALA A 37 4.10 5.89 -13.19
C ALA A 37 3.07 4.96 -12.52
N THR A 38 3.38 4.49 -11.32
CA THR A 38 2.49 3.62 -10.54
C THR A 38 1.22 4.35 -10.11
N THR A 39 1.32 5.63 -9.75
CA THR A 39 0.17 6.46 -9.34
C THR A 39 -0.81 6.69 -10.50
N VAL A 40 -0.30 6.90 -11.70
CA VAL A 40 -1.15 7.06 -12.90
C VAL A 40 -1.89 5.76 -13.20
N VAL A 41 -1.17 4.64 -13.19
CA VAL A 41 -1.77 3.32 -13.44
C VAL A 41 -2.77 2.95 -12.35
N SER A 42 -2.44 3.15 -11.07
CA SER A 42 -3.35 2.85 -9.96
C SER A 42 -4.64 3.65 -10.07
N ASN A 43 -4.55 4.96 -10.33
CA ASN A 43 -5.73 5.81 -10.50
C ASN A 43 -6.59 5.38 -11.70
N SER A 44 -5.98 4.97 -12.81
CA SER A 44 -6.72 4.47 -13.96
C SER A 44 -7.40 3.13 -13.66
N CYS A 45 -6.73 2.23 -12.95
CA CYS A 45 -7.28 0.94 -12.57
C CYS A 45 -8.44 1.10 -11.58
N MET A 46 -8.29 1.95 -10.55
CA MET A 46 -9.34 2.19 -9.55
C MET A 46 -10.59 2.83 -10.18
N LYS A 47 -10.43 3.77 -11.11
CA LYS A 47 -11.57 4.34 -11.86
C LYS A 47 -12.30 3.28 -12.67
N LYS A 48 -11.55 2.44 -13.38
CA LYS A 48 -12.13 1.36 -14.18
C LYS A 48 -12.87 0.35 -13.28
N ALA A 49 -12.30 0.01 -12.12
CA ALA A 49 -12.94 -0.85 -11.14
C ALA A 49 -14.27 -0.27 -10.62
N ALA A 50 -14.29 1.04 -10.35
CA ALA A 50 -15.50 1.74 -9.93
C ALA A 50 -16.61 1.69 -11.02
N GLU A 51 -16.24 1.89 -12.29
CA GLU A 51 -17.16 1.79 -13.42
C GLU A 51 -17.67 0.36 -13.61
N GLU A 52 -16.80 -0.65 -13.51
CA GLU A 52 -17.19 -2.06 -13.60
C GLU A 52 -18.15 -2.47 -12.47
N GLU A 53 -17.89 -2.02 -11.23
CA GLU A 53 -18.80 -2.28 -10.11
C GLU A 53 -20.16 -1.62 -10.33
N LEU A 54 -20.21 -0.38 -10.83
CA LEU A 54 -21.46 0.31 -11.11
C LEU A 54 -22.31 -0.41 -12.16
N LEU A 55 -21.70 -1.08 -13.14
CA LEU A 55 -22.39 -1.88 -14.15
C LEU A 55 -23.05 -3.15 -13.58
N THR A 56 -22.62 -3.62 -12.40
CA THR A 56 -23.28 -4.76 -11.73
C THR A 56 -24.66 -4.39 -11.18
N GLY A 57 -24.94 -3.09 -11.03
CA GLY A 57 -26.16 -2.58 -10.40
C GLY A 57 -26.19 -2.76 -8.88
N SER A 58 -25.13 -3.30 -8.28
CA SER A 58 -24.94 -3.37 -6.84
C SER A 58 -24.35 -2.08 -6.30
N SER A 59 -24.81 -1.67 -5.12
CA SER A 59 -24.20 -0.58 -4.34
C SER A 59 -23.40 -1.10 -3.16
N ASP A 60 -23.23 -2.43 -3.06
CA ASP A 60 -22.52 -3.05 -1.96
C ASP A 60 -21.02 -2.86 -2.13
N ILE A 61 -20.37 -2.46 -1.04
CA ILE A 61 -18.93 -2.29 -0.98
C ILE A 61 -18.39 -3.02 0.24
N MET A 62 -17.22 -3.65 0.07
CA MET A 62 -16.44 -4.23 1.13
C MET A 62 -15.31 -3.30 1.53
N ILE A 63 -14.98 -3.30 2.82
CA ILE A 63 -13.86 -2.52 3.35
C ILE A 63 -12.90 -3.49 4.02
N SER A 64 -11.64 -3.47 3.58
CA SER A 64 -10.56 -4.25 4.17
C SER A 64 -9.48 -3.32 4.72
N GLY A 65 -9.15 -3.50 5.99
CA GLY A 65 -8.00 -2.85 6.63
C GLY A 65 -6.80 -3.78 6.67
N ASP A 66 -5.60 -3.24 6.55
CA ASP A 66 -4.34 -4.00 6.58
C ASP A 66 -3.94 -4.55 7.96
N GLY A 67 -4.84 -4.47 8.96
CA GLY A 67 -4.59 -4.90 10.33
C GLY A 67 -3.64 -4.00 11.11
N THR A 68 -3.22 -2.88 10.51
CA THR A 68 -2.29 -1.90 11.08
C THR A 68 -3.00 -0.88 12.00
N TRP A 69 -4.34 -0.98 12.10
CA TRP A 69 -5.18 -0.32 13.11
C TRP A 69 -4.66 -0.60 14.54
N LYS A 70 -4.81 0.39 15.44
CA LYS A 70 -4.41 0.40 16.86
C LYS A 70 -4.59 -0.95 17.58
N THR A 71 -3.61 -1.83 17.48
CA THR A 71 -3.44 -2.96 18.39
C THR A 71 -2.68 -2.46 19.60
N GLN A 72 -3.18 -2.73 20.81
CA GLN A 72 -2.57 -2.30 22.06
C GLN A 72 -1.10 -2.77 22.11
N GLY A 73 -0.15 -1.83 22.16
CA GLY A 73 1.28 -2.12 22.18
C GLY A 73 2.00 -2.08 20.82
N HIS A 74 1.31 -1.76 19.72
CA HIS A 74 1.92 -1.59 18.39
C HIS A 74 1.78 -0.15 17.89
N SER A 75 2.86 0.39 17.32
CA SER A 75 3.03 1.80 16.95
C SER A 75 3.11 2.00 15.43
N SER A 76 2.16 1.42 14.69
CA SER A 76 2.06 1.79 13.29
C SER A 76 1.44 3.17 13.19
N LEU A 77 2.24 4.12 12.70
CA LEU A 77 1.85 5.54 12.60
C LEU A 77 0.76 5.78 11.54
N LEU A 78 0.56 4.84 10.62
CA LEU A 78 -0.36 4.94 9.49
C LEU A 78 -1.02 3.57 9.31
N ALA A 79 -2.34 3.53 9.16
CA ALA A 79 -3.09 2.34 8.77
C ALA A 79 -3.62 2.51 7.35
N VAL A 80 -3.73 1.42 6.60
CA VAL A 80 -4.24 1.46 5.22
C VAL A 80 -5.62 0.82 5.19
N CYS A 81 -6.57 1.55 4.61
CA CYS A 81 -7.92 1.08 4.35
C CYS A 81 -8.13 0.94 2.84
N THR A 82 -8.71 -0.16 2.41
CA THR A 82 -9.04 -0.43 1.01
C THR A 82 -10.54 -0.64 0.88
N VAL A 83 -11.15 0.08 -0.06
CA VAL A 83 -12.55 -0.11 -0.48
C VAL A 83 -12.55 -1.02 -1.69
N ILE A 84 -13.37 -2.07 -1.64
CA ILE A 84 -13.40 -3.16 -2.62
C ILE A 84 -14.85 -3.31 -3.10
N GLY A 85 -15.06 -3.43 -4.41
CA GLY A 85 -16.37 -3.74 -4.98
C GLY A 85 -16.86 -5.10 -4.50
N ALA A 86 -18.10 -5.19 -4.02
CA ALA A 86 -18.62 -6.44 -3.48
C ALA A 86 -18.71 -7.54 -4.53
N GLU A 87 -19.08 -7.16 -5.76
CA GLU A 87 -19.31 -8.08 -6.87
C GLU A 87 -18.04 -8.28 -7.71
N SER A 88 -17.32 -7.21 -8.06
CA SER A 88 -16.08 -7.30 -8.85
C SER A 88 -14.90 -7.84 -8.04
N GLY A 89 -14.90 -7.66 -6.72
CA GLY A 89 -13.75 -7.94 -5.86
C GLY A 89 -12.53 -7.05 -6.14
N GLN A 90 -12.70 -5.97 -6.92
CA GLN A 90 -11.62 -5.06 -7.30
C GLN A 90 -11.51 -3.90 -6.32
N VAL A 91 -10.29 -3.37 -6.15
CA VAL A 91 -10.05 -2.19 -5.30
C VAL A 91 -10.54 -0.94 -6.01
N ILE A 92 -11.51 -0.26 -5.40
CA ILE A 92 -12.15 0.95 -5.90
C ILE A 92 -11.44 2.19 -5.34
N ASP A 93 -11.02 2.13 -4.08
CA ASP A 93 -10.34 3.25 -3.42
C ASP A 93 -9.40 2.78 -2.31
N ILE A 94 -8.43 3.62 -1.98
CA ILE A 94 -7.43 3.38 -0.94
C ILE A 94 -7.27 4.66 -0.13
N ASP A 95 -7.43 4.55 1.19
CA ASP A 95 -7.16 5.64 2.12
C ASP A 95 -6.10 5.26 3.14
N MET A 96 -5.33 6.26 3.58
CA MET A 96 -4.33 6.13 4.63
C MET A 96 -4.71 6.98 5.83
N SER A 97 -4.85 6.33 6.99
CA SER A 97 -5.15 7.04 8.22
C SER A 97 -3.98 7.93 8.63
N SER A 98 -4.29 9.15 9.10
CA SER A 98 -3.30 10.06 9.65
C SER A 98 -3.18 9.91 11.16
N TYR A 99 -1.94 9.93 11.66
CA TYR A 99 -1.63 9.88 13.09
C TYR A 99 -2.15 11.14 13.82
N CYS A 100 -3.09 10.98 14.76
CA CYS A 100 -3.39 12.04 15.71
C CYS A 100 -2.34 12.05 16.83
N LYS A 101 -1.51 13.11 16.87
CA LYS A 101 -0.50 13.34 17.93
C LYS A 101 -1.09 13.51 19.34
N SER A 102 -2.40 13.78 19.44
CA SER A 102 -3.10 14.10 20.69
C SER A 102 -3.96 12.96 21.24
N CYS A 103 -3.98 11.78 20.59
CA CYS A 103 -4.78 10.62 21.01
C CYS A 103 -3.94 9.52 21.65
#